data_AF-A0A9E2G8A2-F1
#
_entry.id   AF-A0A9E2G8A2-F1
#
_cell.length_a   1.000
_cell.length_b   1.000
_cell.length_c   1.000
_cell.angle_alpha   90.00
_cell.angle_beta   90.00
_cell.angle_gamma   90.00
#
_symmetry.space_group_name_H-M   'P 1'
#
loop_
_entity.id
_entity.type
_entity.pdbx_description
1 polymer ?
#
loop_
_entity_poly.entity_id
_entity_poly.type
_entity_poly.pdbx_seq_one_letter_code
_entity_poly.pdbx_strand_id
1 'polypeptide(L)'
;MKSKELCIFLERLRSARDISQESFTDGVVSLRQYRRYLSGESDVPFQVIHLLTEKIGVKTDYLLREFEVAKGKETEIIMKLFNLAANHEHEEFVKLSKEIPLHQTIDKSNQLIYQHSIIIDKLYSKNISASEAAESNAKLINYPAILNSQIITTTEMLILSSLLDILDESHQFAIIEKAQNFINDTSLVISGGSEKIFIYILAKISKFFGIHEDYESVIYFCTKGIEQNLKLKSYYLMDYFYYYQALSFNKLDKIEEYEQMVVNCFNVLHFEGNSKKIAKFTALIEEDFNIDFVEFVSTYYERKSGKFQASNES
;
A
#
# COMPACT_ATOMS: atom_id res chain seq x y z
N MET A 1 -21.33 -10.84 9.36
CA MET A 1 -20.09 -11.61 9.59
C MET A 1 -19.95 -12.61 8.45
N LYS A 2 -18.94 -12.52 7.59
CA LYS A 2 -18.81 -13.45 6.46
C LYS A 2 -18.37 -14.82 7.00
N SER A 3 -19.31 -15.76 7.05
CA SER A 3 -19.14 -17.05 7.72
C SER A 3 -17.96 -17.88 7.20
N LYS A 4 -17.64 -17.75 5.91
CA LYS A 4 -16.54 -18.47 5.24
C LYS A 4 -15.16 -18.15 5.83
N GLU A 5 -14.83 -16.87 6.02
CA GLU A 5 -13.51 -16.44 6.48
C GLU A 5 -13.22 -17.00 7.89
N LEU A 6 -14.24 -16.94 8.76
CA LEU A 6 -14.17 -17.51 10.10
C LEU A 6 -14.06 -19.05 10.08
N CYS A 7 -14.73 -19.72 9.13
CA CYS A 7 -14.61 -21.17 8.95
C CYS A 7 -13.21 -21.59 8.49
N ILE A 8 -12.59 -20.83 7.58
CA ILE A 8 -11.19 -21.06 7.15
C ILE A 8 -10.25 -20.90 8.34
N PHE A 9 -10.46 -19.88 9.18
CA PHE A 9 -9.66 -19.71 10.39
C PHE A 9 -9.85 -20.85 11.41
N LEU A 10 -11.08 -21.29 11.62
CA LEU A 10 -11.37 -22.47 12.45
C LEU A 10 -10.70 -23.73 11.92
N GLU A 11 -10.71 -23.93 10.60
CA GLU A 11 -10.05 -25.07 9.96
C GLU A 11 -8.53 -25.05 10.18
N ARG A 12 -7.91 -23.87 10.15
CA ARG A 12 -6.48 -23.70 10.50
C ARG A 12 -6.21 -24.11 11.94
N LEU A 13 -7.03 -23.66 12.89
CA LEU A 13 -6.87 -24.02 14.31
C LEU A 13 -7.12 -25.51 14.56
N ARG A 14 -8.13 -26.10 13.91
CA ARG A 14 -8.39 -27.54 13.95
C ARG A 14 -7.17 -28.30 13.46
N SER A 15 -6.65 -27.93 12.29
CA SER A 15 -5.49 -28.60 11.69
C SER A 15 -4.24 -28.46 12.56
N ALA A 16 -4.03 -27.32 13.19
CA ALA A 16 -2.90 -27.08 14.09
C ALA A 16 -2.98 -27.88 15.41
N ARG A 17 -4.16 -28.45 15.72
CA ARG A 17 -4.37 -29.36 16.88
C ARG A 17 -4.49 -30.83 16.48
N ASP A 18 -4.22 -31.16 15.22
CA ASP A 18 -4.27 -32.53 14.70
C ASP A 18 -5.63 -33.23 14.88
N ILE A 19 -6.74 -32.47 14.92
CA ILE A 19 -8.11 -33.03 15.09
C ILE A 19 -8.68 -33.36 13.71
N SER A 20 -9.06 -34.60 13.40
CA SER A 20 -9.65 -34.91 12.07
C SER A 20 -10.94 -34.12 11.80
N GLN A 21 -11.26 -33.84 10.52
CA GLN A 21 -12.52 -33.16 10.18
C GLN A 21 -13.75 -33.96 10.63
N GLU A 22 -13.69 -35.29 10.61
CA GLU A 22 -14.79 -36.13 11.09
C GLU A 22 -15.01 -35.94 12.60
N SER A 23 -13.94 -36.03 13.40
CA SER A 23 -14.02 -35.84 14.85
C SER A 23 -14.44 -34.42 15.23
N PHE A 24 -13.97 -33.43 14.47
CA PHE A 24 -14.29 -32.03 14.68
C PHE A 24 -15.76 -31.70 14.44
N THR A 25 -16.35 -32.30 13.40
CA THR A 25 -17.73 -32.03 12.97
C THR A 25 -18.76 -32.93 13.64
N ASP A 26 -18.32 -34.03 14.27
CA ASP A 26 -19.17 -35.01 14.94
C ASP A 26 -20.07 -34.38 16.02
N GLY A 27 -21.36 -34.71 15.94
CA GLY A 27 -22.41 -34.16 16.81
C GLY A 27 -22.75 -32.68 16.56
N VAL A 28 -22.14 -32.03 15.56
CA VAL A 28 -22.38 -30.61 15.25
C VAL A 28 -23.02 -30.47 13.87
N VAL A 29 -22.34 -30.93 12.82
CA VAL A 29 -22.81 -30.87 11.41
C VAL A 29 -22.24 -32.02 10.60
N SER A 30 -22.85 -32.35 9.45
CA SER A 30 -22.25 -33.34 8.55
C SER A 30 -20.95 -32.82 7.93
N LEU A 31 -20.00 -33.72 7.63
CA LEU A 31 -18.75 -33.40 6.94
C LEU A 31 -18.99 -32.66 5.60
N ARG A 32 -20.02 -33.08 4.86
CA ARG A 32 -20.43 -32.42 3.61
C ARG A 32 -20.85 -30.97 3.88
N GLN A 33 -21.65 -30.72 4.90
CA GLN A 33 -22.10 -29.37 5.22
C GLN A 33 -20.92 -28.50 5.71
N TYR A 34 -19.99 -29.07 6.48
CA TYR A 34 -18.76 -28.37 6.88
C TYR A 34 -17.92 -27.93 5.67
N ARG A 35 -17.74 -28.81 4.68
CA ARG A 35 -17.05 -28.46 3.42
C ARG A 35 -17.76 -27.33 2.64
N ARG A 36 -19.10 -27.29 2.67
CA ARG A 36 -19.87 -26.18 2.07
C ARG A 36 -19.64 -24.85 2.78
N TYR A 37 -19.45 -24.87 4.10
CA TYR A 37 -19.06 -23.66 4.85
C TYR A 37 -17.65 -23.20 4.47
N LEU A 38 -16.70 -24.12 4.31
CA LEU A 38 -15.34 -23.81 3.86
C LEU A 38 -15.30 -23.25 2.43
N SER A 39 -16.12 -23.80 1.52
CA SER A 39 -16.21 -23.28 0.14
C SER A 39 -16.98 -21.97 0.06
N GLY A 40 -17.87 -21.69 1.02
CA GLY A 40 -18.79 -20.55 1.02
C GLY A 40 -20.10 -20.80 0.28
N GLU A 41 -20.41 -22.06 -0.05
CA GLU A 41 -21.70 -22.47 -0.63
C GLU A 41 -22.86 -22.41 0.38
N SER A 42 -22.56 -22.22 1.66
CA SER A 42 -23.56 -22.09 2.71
C SER A 42 -23.06 -21.16 3.79
N ASP A 43 -24.00 -20.40 4.36
CA ASP A 43 -23.70 -19.62 5.56
C ASP A 43 -23.69 -20.49 6.80
N VAL A 44 -22.68 -20.27 7.64
CA VAL A 44 -22.57 -20.96 8.92
C VAL A 44 -23.40 -20.26 9.99
N PRO A 45 -24.31 -20.97 10.69
CA PRO A 45 -24.99 -20.41 11.85
C PRO A 45 -24.00 -20.13 12.99
N PHE A 46 -24.22 -19.06 13.74
CA PHE A 46 -23.36 -18.72 14.89
C PHE A 46 -23.32 -19.84 15.95
N GLN A 47 -24.43 -20.55 16.15
CA GLN A 47 -24.48 -21.71 17.05
C GLN A 47 -23.54 -22.84 16.61
N VAL A 48 -23.37 -23.05 15.30
CA VAL A 48 -22.41 -24.02 14.76
C VAL A 48 -20.98 -23.58 15.06
N ILE A 49 -20.65 -22.29 14.89
CA ILE A 49 -19.34 -21.75 15.30
C ILE A 49 -19.08 -22.01 16.77
N HIS A 50 -20.06 -21.70 17.62
CA HIS A 50 -19.95 -21.88 19.06
C HIS A 50 -19.60 -23.32 19.43
N LEU A 51 -20.37 -24.29 18.91
CA LEU A 51 -20.13 -25.71 19.16
C LEU A 51 -18.78 -26.19 18.61
N LEU A 52 -18.38 -25.72 17.43
CA LEU A 52 -17.07 -26.02 16.86
C LEU A 52 -15.93 -25.42 17.71
N THR A 53 -16.09 -24.23 18.27
CA THR A 53 -15.07 -23.64 19.16
C THR A 53 -14.88 -24.41 20.46
N GLU A 54 -15.96 -24.95 21.02
CA GLU A 54 -15.91 -25.81 22.21
C GLU A 54 -15.12 -27.09 21.93
N LYS A 55 -15.24 -27.68 20.73
CA LYS A 55 -14.43 -28.85 20.31
C LYS A 55 -12.92 -28.55 20.26
N ILE A 56 -12.55 -27.30 19.99
CA ILE A 56 -11.14 -26.83 20.04
C ILE A 56 -10.75 -26.43 21.48
N GLY A 57 -11.68 -26.39 22.43
CA GLY A 57 -11.42 -25.95 23.81
C GLY A 57 -11.11 -24.46 23.91
N VAL A 58 -11.72 -23.64 23.04
CA VAL A 58 -11.55 -22.18 23.01
C VAL A 58 -12.91 -21.52 23.15
N LYS A 59 -13.01 -20.43 23.92
CA LYS A 59 -14.27 -19.66 23.96
C LYS A 59 -14.48 -18.89 22.66
N THR A 60 -15.72 -18.77 22.22
CA THR A 60 -16.06 -18.14 20.93
C THR A 60 -15.64 -16.67 20.84
N ASP A 61 -15.74 -15.91 21.93
CA ASP A 61 -15.28 -14.52 22.01
C ASP A 61 -13.75 -14.40 21.85
N TYR A 62 -12.98 -15.32 22.45
CA TYR A 62 -11.54 -15.40 22.21
C TYR A 62 -11.23 -15.76 20.76
N LEU A 63 -11.96 -16.72 20.15
CA LEU A 63 -11.79 -17.04 18.73
C LEU A 63 -11.99 -15.81 17.85
N LEU A 64 -13.08 -15.06 18.05
CA LEU A 64 -13.38 -13.88 17.24
C LEU A 64 -12.29 -12.80 17.39
N ARG A 65 -11.75 -12.62 18.60
CA ARG A 65 -10.64 -11.68 18.81
C ARG A 65 -9.37 -12.15 18.10
N GLU A 66 -8.99 -13.41 18.26
CA GLU A 66 -7.82 -13.98 17.60
C GLU A 66 -7.97 -13.99 16.07
N PHE A 67 -9.20 -14.13 15.57
CA PHE A 67 -9.51 -14.01 14.15
C PHE A 67 -9.19 -12.60 13.63
N GLU A 68 -9.65 -11.54 14.31
CA GLU A 68 -9.31 -10.17 13.92
C GLU A 68 -7.79 -9.89 14.02
N VAL A 69 -7.13 -10.40 15.05
CA VAL A 69 -5.65 -10.31 15.17
C VAL A 69 -4.95 -11.03 14.02
N ALA A 70 -5.44 -12.21 13.62
CA ALA A 70 -4.90 -12.96 12.50
C ALA A 70 -5.07 -12.22 11.17
N LYS A 71 -6.23 -11.55 10.96
CA LYS A 71 -6.44 -10.68 9.79
C LYS A 71 -5.45 -9.52 9.77
N GLY A 72 -5.19 -8.88 10.93
CA GLY A 72 -4.19 -7.82 11.04
C GLY A 72 -2.78 -8.28 10.66
N LYS A 73 -2.32 -9.41 11.22
CA LYS A 73 -1.01 -10.01 10.88
C LYS A 73 -0.91 -10.39 9.41
N GLU A 74 -2.00 -10.93 8.85
CA GLU A 74 -2.07 -11.23 7.43
C GLU A 74 -1.92 -9.97 6.58
N THR A 75 -2.60 -8.88 6.93
CA THR A 75 -2.46 -7.59 6.24
C THR A 75 -1.03 -7.07 6.29
N GLU A 76 -0.33 -7.16 7.42
CA GLU A 76 1.08 -6.76 7.52
C GLU A 76 1.97 -7.54 6.55
N ILE A 77 1.79 -8.86 6.51
CA ILE A 77 2.56 -9.76 5.64
C ILE A 77 2.26 -9.48 4.16
N ILE A 78 1.00 -9.29 3.80
CA ILE A 78 0.58 -9.00 2.42
C ILE A 78 1.06 -7.62 1.97
N MET A 79 1.01 -6.61 2.84
CA MET A 79 1.59 -5.29 2.54
C MET A 79 3.11 -5.35 2.38
N LYS A 80 3.80 -6.19 3.17
CA LYS A 80 5.23 -6.45 2.95
C LYS A 80 5.47 -7.04 1.57
N LEU A 81 4.69 -8.05 1.18
CA LEU A 81 4.79 -8.66 -0.16
C LEU A 81 4.56 -7.62 -1.27
N PHE A 82 3.54 -6.78 -1.14
CA PHE A 82 3.29 -5.67 -2.06
C PHE A 82 4.48 -4.71 -2.16
N ASN A 83 5.05 -4.30 -1.03
CA ASN A 83 6.19 -3.38 -1.01
C ASN A 83 7.43 -3.99 -1.69
N LEU A 84 7.69 -5.29 -1.51
CA LEU A 84 8.78 -5.98 -2.22
C LEU A 84 8.59 -5.92 -3.74
N ALA A 85 7.37 -6.17 -4.23
CA ALA A 85 7.06 -6.03 -5.66
C ALA A 85 7.26 -4.59 -6.14
N ALA A 86 6.71 -3.61 -5.42
CA ALA A 86 6.81 -2.19 -5.77
C ALA A 86 8.26 -1.66 -5.78
N ASN A 87 9.15 -2.25 -4.97
CA ASN A 87 10.55 -1.86 -4.86
C ASN A 87 11.50 -2.68 -5.76
N HIS A 88 10.98 -3.51 -6.67
CA HIS A 88 11.78 -4.38 -7.55
C HIS A 88 12.65 -5.41 -6.79
N GLU A 89 12.24 -5.83 -5.60
CA GLU A 89 12.94 -6.82 -4.77
C GLU A 89 12.43 -8.25 -5.08
N HIS A 90 12.64 -8.69 -6.32
CA HIS A 90 12.07 -9.93 -6.86
C HIS A 90 12.49 -11.18 -6.09
N GLU A 91 13.74 -11.29 -5.65
CA GLU A 91 14.23 -12.49 -4.96
C GLU A 91 13.54 -12.69 -3.61
N GLU A 92 13.43 -11.62 -2.82
CA GLU A 92 12.72 -11.58 -1.56
C GLU A 92 11.22 -11.81 -1.76
N PHE A 93 10.64 -11.24 -2.82
CA PHE A 93 9.24 -11.43 -3.18
C PHE A 93 8.92 -12.92 -3.45
N VAL A 94 9.75 -13.61 -4.23
CA VAL A 94 9.56 -15.04 -4.55
C VAL A 94 9.69 -15.92 -3.30
N LYS A 95 10.57 -15.57 -2.36
CA LYS A 95 10.68 -16.27 -1.06
C LYS A 95 9.40 -16.11 -0.25
N LEU A 96 8.95 -14.87 -0.05
CA LEU A 96 7.79 -14.57 0.79
C LEU A 96 6.48 -15.09 0.19
N SER A 97 6.28 -14.99 -1.13
CA SER A 97 5.06 -15.47 -1.79
C SER A 97 4.85 -16.98 -1.67
N LYS A 98 5.92 -17.78 -1.56
CA LYS A 98 5.82 -19.23 -1.33
C LYS A 98 5.32 -19.56 0.07
N GLU A 99 5.56 -18.68 1.04
CA GLU A 99 5.13 -18.85 2.43
C GLU A 99 3.66 -18.46 2.65
N ILE A 100 3.04 -17.75 1.70
CA ILE A 100 1.70 -17.20 1.83
C ILE A 100 0.79 -17.69 0.69
N PRO A 101 0.22 -18.90 0.80
CA PRO A 101 -0.69 -19.38 -0.24
C PRO A 101 -1.96 -18.52 -0.29
N LEU A 102 -2.34 -18.01 -1.47
CA LEU A 102 -3.56 -17.19 -1.65
C LEU A 102 -4.82 -17.84 -1.05
N HIS A 103 -4.98 -19.16 -1.22
CA HIS A 103 -6.14 -19.91 -0.71
C HIS A 103 -6.24 -19.93 0.82
N GLN A 104 -5.15 -19.57 1.50
CA GLN A 104 -5.10 -19.46 2.95
C GLN A 104 -5.33 -18.02 3.42
N THR A 105 -5.35 -17.03 2.51
CA THR A 105 -5.62 -15.63 2.87
C THR A 105 -7.08 -15.47 3.29
N ILE A 106 -7.31 -15.04 4.52
CA ILE A 106 -8.61 -14.91 5.17
C ILE A 106 -9.37 -13.74 4.56
N ASP A 107 -8.74 -12.57 4.50
CA ASP A 107 -9.43 -11.33 4.14
C ASP A 107 -9.50 -11.12 2.62
N LYS A 108 -10.68 -10.73 2.12
CA LYS A 108 -10.88 -10.49 0.69
C LYS A 108 -10.03 -9.33 0.16
N SER A 109 -9.84 -8.26 0.95
CA SER A 109 -8.97 -7.15 0.53
C SER A 109 -7.51 -7.59 0.47
N ASN A 110 -7.07 -8.40 1.44
CA ASN A 110 -5.73 -9.00 1.38
C ASN A 110 -5.54 -9.90 0.14
N GLN A 111 -6.57 -10.65 -0.27
CA GLN A 111 -6.52 -11.44 -1.51
C GLN A 111 -6.33 -10.56 -2.74
N LEU A 112 -7.03 -9.42 -2.82
CA LEU A 112 -6.87 -8.46 -3.92
C LEU A 112 -5.45 -7.88 -3.94
N ILE A 113 -4.92 -7.46 -2.78
CA ILE A 113 -3.55 -6.93 -2.69
C ILE A 113 -2.53 -8.01 -3.08
N TYR A 114 -2.70 -9.25 -2.64
CA TYR A 114 -1.84 -10.37 -3.03
C TYR A 114 -1.83 -10.54 -4.56
N GLN A 115 -3.02 -10.62 -5.19
CA GLN A 115 -3.14 -10.80 -6.64
C GLN A 115 -2.52 -9.62 -7.40
N HIS A 116 -2.76 -8.41 -6.94
CA HIS A 116 -2.15 -7.21 -7.48
C HIS A 116 -0.61 -7.26 -7.37
N SER A 117 -0.08 -7.65 -6.21
CA SER A 117 1.37 -7.76 -5.98
C SER A 117 2.03 -8.74 -6.95
N ILE A 118 1.38 -9.88 -7.23
CA ILE A 118 1.85 -10.85 -8.22
C ILE A 118 1.87 -10.26 -9.64
N ILE A 119 0.87 -9.44 -9.99
CA ILE A 119 0.82 -8.78 -11.30
C ILE A 119 1.96 -7.77 -11.44
N ILE A 120 2.20 -6.96 -10.41
CA ILE A 120 3.29 -5.95 -10.40
C ILE A 120 4.67 -6.61 -10.47
N ASP A 121 4.90 -7.66 -9.67
CA ASP A 121 6.17 -8.41 -9.73
C ASP A 121 6.42 -8.97 -11.13
N LYS A 122 5.41 -9.60 -11.75
CA LYS A 122 5.52 -10.11 -13.13
C LYS A 122 5.80 -9.02 -14.15
N LEU A 123 5.19 -7.84 -14.00
CA LEU A 123 5.44 -6.71 -14.89
C LEU A 123 6.90 -6.25 -14.78
N TYR A 124 7.39 -6.05 -13.55
CA TYR A 124 8.76 -5.55 -13.32
C TYR A 124 9.84 -6.59 -13.58
N SER A 125 9.52 -7.87 -13.43
CA SER A 125 10.38 -8.98 -13.87
C SER A 125 10.28 -9.25 -15.38
N LYS A 126 9.52 -8.45 -16.14
CA LYS A 126 9.30 -8.56 -17.59
C LYS A 126 8.69 -9.90 -18.04
N ASN A 127 7.96 -10.57 -17.15
CA ASN A 127 7.23 -11.80 -17.45
C ASN A 127 5.89 -11.54 -18.17
N ILE A 128 5.34 -10.33 -18.02
CA ILE A 128 4.15 -9.85 -18.73
C ILE A 128 4.40 -8.44 -19.24
N SER A 129 3.69 -8.05 -20.29
CA SER A 129 3.67 -6.69 -20.81
C SER A 129 2.86 -5.74 -19.93
N ALA A 130 3.07 -4.43 -20.10
CA ALA A 130 2.27 -3.41 -19.41
C ALA A 130 0.78 -3.55 -19.73
N SER A 131 0.43 -3.82 -20.99
CA SER A 131 -0.96 -4.05 -21.42
C SER A 131 -1.61 -5.23 -20.70
N GLU A 132 -0.93 -6.37 -20.61
CA GLU A 132 -1.43 -7.55 -19.88
C GLU A 132 -1.59 -7.29 -18.38
N ALA A 133 -0.67 -6.52 -17.78
CA ALA A 133 -0.75 -6.10 -16.39
C ALA A 133 -1.96 -5.19 -16.15
N ALA A 134 -2.19 -4.21 -17.02
CA ALA A 134 -3.35 -3.33 -16.97
C ALA A 134 -4.66 -4.11 -17.12
N GLU A 135 -4.76 -5.03 -18.09
CA GLU A 135 -5.95 -5.87 -18.27
C GLU A 135 -6.24 -6.72 -17.02
N SER A 136 -5.19 -7.32 -16.43
CA SER A 136 -5.31 -8.16 -15.24
C SER A 136 -5.77 -7.36 -14.02
N ASN A 137 -5.18 -6.18 -13.79
CA ASN A 137 -5.58 -5.28 -12.71
C ASN A 137 -6.97 -4.69 -12.95
N ALA A 138 -7.32 -4.31 -14.18
CA ALA A 138 -8.63 -3.81 -14.55
C ALA A 138 -9.73 -4.83 -14.23
N LYS A 139 -9.52 -6.11 -14.58
CA LYS A 139 -10.43 -7.21 -14.22
C LYS A 139 -10.57 -7.37 -12.71
N LEU A 140 -9.46 -7.24 -11.97
CA LEU A 140 -9.42 -7.44 -10.52
C LEU A 140 -10.34 -6.48 -9.76
N ILE A 141 -10.48 -5.25 -10.25
CA ILE A 141 -11.31 -4.19 -9.63
C ILE A 141 -12.54 -3.81 -10.45
N ASN A 142 -12.91 -4.59 -11.47
CA ASN A 142 -14.06 -4.30 -12.33
C ASN A 142 -13.99 -2.90 -12.99
N TYR A 143 -12.84 -2.54 -13.53
CA TYR A 143 -12.64 -1.32 -14.32
C TYR A 143 -13.30 -1.45 -15.71
N PRO A 144 -13.94 -0.41 -16.26
CA PRO A 144 -14.06 0.97 -15.74
C PRO A 144 -15.23 1.21 -14.80
N ALA A 145 -16.10 0.21 -14.55
CA ALA A 145 -17.33 0.39 -13.77
C ALA A 145 -17.08 0.91 -12.35
N ILE A 146 -15.92 0.61 -11.77
CA ILE A 146 -15.51 1.12 -10.45
C ILE A 146 -15.43 2.65 -10.36
N LEU A 147 -15.17 3.35 -11.46
CA LEU A 147 -15.12 4.82 -11.47
C LEU A 147 -16.47 5.44 -11.06
N ASN A 148 -17.57 4.76 -11.40
CA ASN A 148 -18.94 5.20 -11.07
C ASN A 148 -19.40 4.77 -9.68
N SER A 149 -18.61 3.98 -8.94
CA SER A 149 -19.00 3.47 -7.62
C SER A 149 -18.91 4.57 -6.56
N GLN A 150 -19.98 4.84 -5.81
CA GLN A 150 -19.95 5.88 -4.77
C GLN A 150 -19.02 5.53 -3.61
N ILE A 151 -18.94 4.25 -3.25
CA ILE A 151 -18.08 3.74 -2.19
C ILE A 151 -16.94 2.98 -2.84
N ILE A 152 -15.71 3.25 -2.38
CA ILE A 152 -14.51 2.55 -2.82
C ILE A 152 -13.63 2.22 -1.61
N THR A 153 -13.07 1.02 -1.60
CA THR A 153 -12.13 0.61 -0.56
C THR A 153 -10.73 1.15 -0.85
N THR A 154 -9.90 1.28 0.20
CA THR A 154 -8.48 1.64 0.03
C THR A 154 -7.74 0.68 -0.90
N THR A 155 -8.04 -0.62 -0.84
CA THR A 155 -7.43 -1.63 -1.71
C THR A 155 -7.80 -1.45 -3.18
N GLU A 156 -9.08 -1.19 -3.47
CA GLU A 156 -9.50 -0.91 -4.83
C GLU A 156 -8.85 0.37 -5.35
N MET A 157 -8.76 1.41 -4.52
CA MET A 157 -8.11 2.66 -4.90
C MET A 157 -6.59 2.49 -5.11
N LEU A 158 -5.93 1.64 -4.32
CA LEU A 158 -4.54 1.26 -4.53
C LEU A 158 -4.34 0.67 -5.93
N ILE A 159 -5.13 -0.35 -6.28
CA ILE A 159 -5.04 -1.02 -7.57
C ILE A 159 -5.43 -0.07 -8.70
N LEU A 160 -6.48 0.75 -8.53
CA LEU A 160 -6.90 1.74 -9.52
C LEU A 160 -5.78 2.76 -9.80
N SER A 161 -5.13 3.27 -8.75
CA SER A 161 -4.02 4.21 -8.88
C SER A 161 -2.78 3.62 -9.57
N SER A 162 -2.59 2.29 -9.51
CA SER A 162 -1.50 1.62 -10.23
C SER A 162 -1.68 1.65 -11.76
N LEU A 163 -2.93 1.77 -12.23
CA LEU A 163 -3.23 1.83 -13.67
C LEU A 163 -2.79 3.15 -14.31
N LEU A 164 -2.54 4.20 -13.50
CA LEU A 164 -2.07 5.50 -13.99
C LEU A 164 -0.75 5.41 -14.74
N ASP A 165 0.14 4.48 -14.36
CA ASP A 165 1.44 4.33 -14.99
C ASP A 165 1.38 3.58 -16.34
N ILE A 166 0.20 3.07 -16.73
CA ILE A 166 0.06 2.13 -17.86
C ILE A 166 -1.00 2.56 -18.88
N LEU A 167 -2.14 3.08 -18.41
CA LEU A 167 -3.23 3.49 -19.30
C LEU A 167 -2.92 4.81 -20.02
N ASP A 168 -3.65 5.07 -21.09
CA ASP A 168 -3.59 6.33 -21.85
C ASP A 168 -4.22 7.50 -21.07
N GLU A 169 -3.88 8.71 -21.53
CA GLU A 169 -4.22 9.98 -20.88
C GLU A 169 -5.71 10.13 -20.57
N SER A 170 -6.60 9.70 -21.48
CA SER A 170 -8.06 9.81 -21.28
C SER A 170 -8.56 9.05 -20.05
N HIS A 171 -8.00 7.87 -19.80
CA HIS A 171 -8.30 7.04 -18.65
C HIS A 171 -7.62 7.55 -17.37
N GLN A 172 -6.44 8.15 -17.50
CA GLN A 172 -5.70 8.70 -16.36
C GLN A 172 -6.45 9.84 -15.66
N PHE A 173 -7.01 10.80 -16.42
CA PHE A 173 -7.77 11.90 -15.83
C PHE A 173 -8.97 11.43 -15.00
N ALA A 174 -9.73 10.44 -15.50
CA ALA A 174 -10.87 9.88 -14.77
C ALA A 174 -10.45 9.17 -13.47
N ILE A 175 -9.29 8.50 -13.48
CA ILE A 175 -8.72 7.89 -12.28
C ILE A 175 -8.29 8.96 -11.27
N ILE A 176 -7.66 10.04 -11.73
CA ILE A 176 -7.20 11.13 -10.87
C ILE A 176 -8.37 11.85 -10.22
N GLU A 177 -9.42 12.18 -10.97
CA GLU A 177 -10.64 12.77 -10.40
C GLU A 177 -11.21 11.87 -9.29
N LYS A 178 -11.25 10.55 -9.54
CA LYS A 178 -11.71 9.58 -8.54
C LYS A 178 -10.82 9.56 -7.30
N ALA A 179 -9.51 9.59 -7.48
CA ALA A 179 -8.53 9.56 -6.39
C ALA A 179 -8.53 10.86 -5.57
N GLN A 180 -8.73 12.01 -6.20
CA GLN A 180 -8.88 13.30 -5.51
C GLN A 180 -10.14 13.32 -4.65
N ASN A 181 -11.28 12.86 -5.19
CA ASN A 181 -12.53 12.72 -4.43
C ASN A 181 -12.34 11.79 -3.23
N PHE A 182 -11.65 10.67 -3.41
CA PHE A 182 -11.31 9.73 -2.34
C PHE A 182 -10.47 10.36 -1.22
N ILE A 183 -9.54 11.25 -1.57
CA ILE A 183 -8.67 11.92 -0.59
C ILE A 183 -9.38 13.05 0.14
N ASN A 184 -10.25 13.78 -0.55
CA ASN A 184 -10.90 14.97 0.00
C ASN A 184 -12.18 14.63 0.76
N ASP A 185 -12.82 13.50 0.48
CA ASP A 185 -14.03 13.04 1.18
C ASP A 185 -13.83 11.67 1.84
N THR A 186 -13.39 11.69 3.10
CA THR A 186 -13.20 10.47 3.89
C THR A 186 -14.51 9.80 4.31
N SER A 187 -15.67 10.45 4.14
CA SER A 187 -16.97 9.88 4.55
C SER A 187 -17.40 8.70 3.66
N LEU A 188 -16.83 8.59 2.47
CA LEU A 188 -17.11 7.57 1.47
C LEU A 188 -16.03 6.48 1.40
N VAL A 189 -15.05 6.52 2.30
CA VAL A 189 -13.87 5.64 2.28
C VAL A 189 -13.96 4.53 3.33
N ILE A 190 -13.85 3.28 2.88
CA ILE A 190 -13.66 2.13 3.77
C ILE A 190 -12.15 1.91 3.89
N SER A 191 -11.55 2.46 4.95
CA SER A 191 -10.09 2.60 5.06
C SER A 191 -9.35 1.30 5.38
N GLY A 192 -10.02 0.32 6.01
CA GLY A 192 -9.44 -1.00 6.32
C GLY A 192 -8.13 -0.96 7.12
N GLY A 193 -7.78 0.19 7.72
CA GLY A 193 -6.58 0.36 8.56
C GLY A 193 -5.23 0.51 7.83
N SER A 194 -5.18 0.80 6.52
CA SER A 194 -3.89 0.95 5.82
C SER A 194 -3.60 2.41 5.42
N GLU A 195 -3.12 3.20 6.37
CA GLU A 195 -2.77 4.61 6.18
C GLU A 195 -1.64 4.81 5.15
N LYS A 196 -0.77 3.80 4.98
CA LYS A 196 0.28 3.79 3.95
C LYS A 196 -0.28 3.76 2.53
N ILE A 197 -1.46 3.16 2.31
CA ILE A 197 -2.11 3.19 1.00
C ILE A 197 -2.51 4.62 0.64
N PHE A 198 -3.03 5.39 1.60
CA PHE A 198 -3.37 6.79 1.39
C PHE A 198 -2.16 7.61 0.95
N ILE A 199 -1.03 7.42 1.65
CA ILE A 199 0.25 8.04 1.30
C ILE A 199 0.71 7.64 -0.10
N TYR A 200 0.58 6.36 -0.47
CA TYR A 200 0.91 5.88 -1.80
C TYR A 200 0.04 6.55 -2.90
N ILE A 201 -1.27 6.66 -2.68
CA ILE A 201 -2.19 7.31 -3.63
C ILE A 201 -1.80 8.79 -3.82
N LEU A 202 -1.47 9.50 -2.74
CA LEU A 202 -0.96 10.89 -2.82
C LEU A 202 0.30 11.00 -3.68
N ALA A 203 1.24 10.06 -3.56
CA ALA A 203 2.44 10.05 -4.38
C ALA A 203 2.12 9.83 -5.87
N LYS A 204 1.14 8.97 -6.18
CA LYS A 204 0.69 8.74 -7.56
C LYS A 204 0.01 9.97 -8.17
N ILE A 205 -0.86 10.64 -7.41
CA ILE A 205 -1.50 11.89 -7.85
C ILE A 205 -0.45 12.99 -8.07
N SER A 206 0.50 13.12 -7.14
CA SER A 206 1.58 14.10 -7.27
C SER A 206 2.42 13.87 -8.53
N LYS A 207 2.79 12.61 -8.80
CA LYS A 207 3.52 12.25 -10.02
C LYS A 207 2.71 12.60 -11.29
N PHE A 208 1.40 12.30 -11.30
CA PHE A 208 0.54 12.63 -12.43
C PHE A 208 0.52 14.13 -12.72
N PHE A 209 0.30 14.97 -11.71
CA PHE A 209 0.29 16.42 -11.91
C PHE A 209 1.67 16.96 -12.31
N GLY A 210 2.76 16.36 -11.84
CA GLY A 210 4.11 16.71 -12.26
C GLY A 210 4.37 16.43 -13.75
N ILE A 211 3.86 15.32 -14.28
CA ILE A 211 3.93 15.00 -15.72
C ILE A 211 3.13 16.01 -16.55
N HIS A 212 2.03 16.55 -16.01
CA HIS A 212 1.17 17.53 -16.68
C HIS A 212 1.52 18.98 -16.32
N GLU A 213 2.70 19.21 -15.72
CA GLU A 213 3.22 20.53 -15.37
C GLU A 213 2.33 21.37 -14.44
N ASP A 214 1.41 20.73 -13.69
CA ASP A 214 0.60 21.40 -12.65
C ASP A 214 1.36 21.39 -11.32
N TYR A 215 2.39 22.24 -11.25
CA TYR A 215 3.32 22.32 -10.13
C TYR A 215 2.65 22.71 -8.79
N GLU A 216 1.60 23.53 -8.82
CA GLU A 216 0.88 23.91 -7.60
C GLU A 216 0.10 22.72 -7.03
N SER A 217 -0.54 21.90 -7.87
CA SER A 217 -1.16 20.65 -7.44
C SER A 217 -0.13 19.65 -6.89
N VAL A 218 1.06 19.54 -7.49
CA VAL A 218 2.15 18.70 -6.95
C VAL A 218 2.49 19.14 -5.53
N ILE A 219 2.73 20.43 -5.32
CA ILE A 219 3.09 20.99 -4.01
C ILE A 219 1.98 20.69 -2.99
N TYR A 220 0.71 20.88 -3.36
CA TYR A 220 -0.44 20.62 -2.49
C TYR A 220 -0.52 19.16 -2.04
N PHE A 221 -0.49 18.21 -2.98
CA PHE A 221 -0.63 16.78 -2.66
C PHE A 221 0.59 16.22 -1.94
N CYS A 222 1.81 16.66 -2.29
CA CYS A 222 3.02 16.29 -1.57
C CYS A 222 3.02 16.82 -0.13
N THR A 223 2.55 18.05 0.09
CA THR A 223 2.42 18.63 1.45
C THR A 223 1.47 17.80 2.30
N LYS A 224 0.29 17.43 1.77
CA LYS A 224 -0.64 16.52 2.44
C LYS A 224 0.02 15.18 2.81
N GLY A 225 0.83 14.62 1.90
CA GLY A 225 1.55 13.37 2.12
C GLY A 225 2.59 13.45 3.23
N ILE A 226 3.35 14.54 3.26
CA ILE A 226 4.35 14.84 4.29
C ILE A 226 3.66 15.03 5.65
N GLU A 227 2.61 15.86 5.73
CA GLU A 227 1.87 16.09 6.96
C GLU A 227 1.28 14.79 7.54
N GLN A 228 0.72 13.94 6.68
CA GLN A 228 0.17 12.65 7.12
C GLN A 228 1.27 11.73 7.64
N ASN A 229 2.41 11.64 6.96
CA ASN A 229 3.56 10.87 7.42
C ASN A 229 4.07 11.35 8.79
N LEU A 230 4.16 12.66 9.00
CA LEU A 230 4.57 13.25 10.28
C LEU A 230 3.60 12.89 11.41
N LYS A 231 2.28 12.96 11.16
CA LYS A 231 1.26 12.53 12.13
C LYS A 231 1.40 11.06 12.52
N LEU A 232 1.77 10.21 11.55
CA LEU A 232 1.96 8.77 11.74
C LEU A 232 3.36 8.39 12.22
N LYS A 233 4.29 9.36 12.36
CA LYS A 233 5.72 9.11 12.61
C LYS A 233 6.34 8.12 11.62
N SER A 234 5.95 8.25 10.36
CA SER A 234 6.35 7.39 9.24
C SER A 234 7.17 8.20 8.24
N TYR A 235 8.16 7.56 7.60
CA TYR A 235 8.96 8.16 6.52
C TYR A 235 8.59 7.61 5.14
N TYR A 236 7.50 6.85 5.06
CA TYR A 236 7.11 6.14 3.85
C TYR A 236 6.88 7.09 2.67
N LEU A 237 7.67 6.94 1.60
CA LEU A 237 7.65 7.77 0.38
C LEU A 237 7.94 9.27 0.60
N MET A 238 8.47 9.68 1.75
CA MET A 238 8.82 11.09 1.98
C MET A 238 9.89 11.61 1.01
N ASP A 239 10.82 10.74 0.61
CA ASP A 239 11.82 11.00 -0.43
C ASP A 239 11.18 11.44 -1.75
N TYR A 240 10.15 10.73 -2.22
CA TYR A 240 9.42 11.08 -3.43
C TYR A 240 8.69 12.42 -3.28
N PHE A 241 8.02 12.68 -2.13
CA PHE A 241 7.34 13.94 -1.91
C PHE A 241 8.30 15.13 -1.94
N TYR A 242 9.43 15.03 -1.24
CA TYR A 242 10.44 16.08 -1.24
C TYR A 242 11.06 16.30 -2.62
N TYR A 243 11.37 15.22 -3.34
CA TYR A 243 11.90 15.32 -4.70
C TYR A 243 10.90 15.96 -5.67
N TYR A 244 9.63 15.56 -5.66
CA TYR A 244 8.59 16.16 -6.51
C TYR A 244 8.32 17.63 -6.18
N GLN A 245 8.36 17.99 -4.89
CA GLN A 245 8.29 19.40 -4.50
C GLN A 245 9.52 20.18 -4.94
N ALA A 246 10.73 19.63 -4.83
CA ALA A 246 11.94 20.28 -5.30
C ALA A 246 11.87 20.60 -6.80
N LEU A 247 11.44 19.64 -7.63
CA LEU A 247 11.19 19.86 -9.06
C LEU A 247 10.20 21.00 -9.29
N SER A 248 9.07 20.97 -8.58
CA SER A 248 7.99 21.95 -8.74
C SER A 248 8.40 23.35 -8.29
N PHE A 249 9.08 23.48 -7.15
CA PHE A 249 9.59 24.76 -6.67
C PHE A 249 10.67 25.33 -7.59
N ASN A 250 11.56 24.49 -8.13
CA ASN A 250 12.55 24.91 -9.11
C ASN A 250 11.89 25.46 -10.38
N LYS A 251 10.83 24.81 -10.89
CA LYS A 251 10.07 25.27 -12.06
C LYS A 251 9.28 26.57 -11.82
N LEU A 252 8.98 26.88 -10.56
CA LEU A 252 8.28 28.10 -10.14
C LEU A 252 9.23 29.20 -9.65
N ASP A 253 10.56 29.04 -9.84
CA ASP A 253 11.60 29.96 -9.37
C ASP A 253 11.56 30.25 -7.86
N LYS A 254 11.01 29.33 -7.06
CA LYS A 254 10.93 29.39 -5.60
C LYS A 254 12.18 28.75 -4.98
N ILE A 255 13.32 29.45 -5.10
CA ILE A 255 14.65 28.89 -4.85
C ILE A 255 14.83 28.42 -3.40
N GLU A 256 14.42 29.19 -2.39
CA GLU A 256 14.62 28.81 -0.99
C GLU A 256 13.90 27.51 -0.63
N GLU A 257 12.66 27.37 -1.11
CA GLU A 257 11.84 26.18 -0.93
C GLU A 257 12.43 24.98 -1.69
N TYR A 258 12.87 25.19 -2.93
CA TYR A 258 13.59 24.18 -3.71
C TYR A 258 14.80 23.62 -2.94
N GLU A 259 15.71 24.49 -2.49
CA GLU A 259 16.93 24.05 -1.79
C GLU A 259 16.57 23.27 -0.52
N GLN A 260 15.57 23.76 0.23
CA GLN A 260 15.09 23.09 1.44
C GLN A 260 14.51 21.70 1.15
N MET A 261 13.78 21.53 0.04
CA MET A 261 13.23 20.23 -0.34
C MET A 261 14.31 19.24 -0.78
N VAL A 262 15.33 19.68 -1.52
CA VAL A 262 16.48 18.84 -1.88
C VAL A 262 17.19 18.32 -0.63
N VAL A 263 17.45 19.18 0.35
CA VAL A 263 18.08 18.81 1.63
C VAL A 263 17.20 17.87 2.45
N ASN A 264 15.88 18.09 2.48
CA ASN A 264 14.96 17.19 3.17
C ASN A 264 14.93 15.80 2.53
N CYS A 265 14.96 15.74 1.19
CA CYS A 265 15.08 14.48 0.44
C CYS A 265 16.36 13.73 0.84
N PHE A 266 17.51 14.43 0.86
CA PHE A 266 18.79 13.86 1.29
C PHE A 266 18.71 13.25 2.70
N ASN A 267 18.17 14.00 3.65
CA ASN A 267 18.07 13.59 5.04
C ASN A 267 17.21 12.33 5.20
N VAL A 268 16.06 12.25 4.52
CA VAL A 268 15.18 11.07 4.57
C VAL A 268 15.88 9.85 3.98
N LEU A 269 16.52 9.99 2.82
CA LEU A 269 17.22 8.89 2.15
C LEU A 269 18.32 8.29 3.02
N HIS A 270 19.12 9.14 3.67
CA HIS A 270 20.21 8.71 4.56
C HIS A 270 19.71 8.17 5.90
N PHE A 271 18.58 8.68 6.40
CA PHE A 271 17.92 8.11 7.57
C PHE A 271 17.36 6.71 7.29
N GLU A 272 16.76 6.48 6.12
CA GLU A 272 16.24 5.17 5.71
C GLU A 272 17.35 4.14 5.46
N GLY A 273 18.51 4.59 4.95
CA GLY A 273 19.71 3.75 4.80
C GLY A 273 19.64 2.74 3.65
N ASN A 274 18.68 2.88 2.72
CA ASN A 274 18.57 2.02 1.54
C ASN A 274 19.54 2.49 0.44
N SER A 275 20.68 1.81 0.29
CA SER A 275 21.75 2.18 -0.64
C SER A 275 21.31 2.24 -2.11
N LYS A 276 20.44 1.32 -2.56
CA LYS A 276 19.90 1.33 -3.93
C LYS A 276 19.05 2.58 -4.18
N LYS A 277 18.24 2.94 -3.19
CA LYS A 277 17.36 4.11 -3.25
C LYS A 277 18.16 5.41 -3.20
N ILE A 278 19.16 5.50 -2.33
CA ILE A 278 20.11 6.62 -2.27
C ILE A 278 20.78 6.81 -3.65
N ALA A 279 21.32 5.75 -4.25
CA ALA A 279 21.97 5.82 -5.56
C ALA A 279 21.00 6.30 -6.65
N LYS A 280 19.77 5.77 -6.67
CA LYS A 280 18.72 6.20 -7.62
C LYS A 280 18.42 7.70 -7.50
N PHE A 281 18.13 8.18 -6.29
CA PHE A 281 17.75 9.58 -6.10
C PHE A 281 18.93 10.53 -6.28
N THR A 282 20.15 10.10 -5.96
CA THR A 282 21.36 10.87 -6.27
C THR A 282 21.45 11.11 -7.77
N ALA A 283 21.38 10.05 -8.59
CA ALA A 283 21.42 10.19 -10.04
C ALA A 283 20.30 11.12 -10.58
N LEU A 284 19.06 10.97 -10.10
CA LEU A 284 17.94 11.81 -10.52
C LEU A 284 18.17 13.29 -10.17
N ILE A 285 18.59 13.59 -8.93
CA ILE A 285 18.78 14.96 -8.46
C ILE A 285 19.94 15.64 -9.18
N GLU A 286 21.05 14.93 -9.38
CA GLU A 286 22.21 15.46 -10.10
C GLU A 286 21.88 15.73 -11.57
N GLU A 287 21.11 14.85 -12.22
CA GLU A 287 20.63 15.03 -13.60
C GLU A 287 19.66 16.21 -13.73
N ASP A 288 18.61 16.24 -12.90
CA ASP A 288 17.51 17.21 -13.04
C ASP A 288 17.92 18.64 -12.65
N PHE A 289 18.82 18.78 -11.68
CA PHE A 289 19.24 20.09 -11.15
C PHE A 289 20.66 20.49 -11.56
N ASN A 290 21.43 19.59 -12.17
CA ASN A 290 22.82 19.83 -12.56
C ASN A 290 23.68 20.31 -11.37
N ILE A 291 23.61 19.56 -10.27
CA ILE A 291 24.36 19.78 -9.02
C ILE A 291 25.11 18.51 -8.63
N ASP A 292 26.11 18.61 -7.75
CA ASP A 292 26.57 17.47 -6.94
C ASP A 292 25.72 17.40 -5.68
N PHE A 293 25.04 16.28 -5.44
CA PHE A 293 24.01 16.22 -4.40
C PHE A 293 24.60 16.37 -2.99
N VAL A 294 25.79 15.80 -2.74
CA VAL A 294 26.44 15.81 -1.42
C VAL A 294 27.05 17.17 -1.13
N GLU A 295 27.75 17.76 -2.12
CA GLU A 295 28.34 19.09 -2.02
C GLU A 295 27.28 20.16 -1.82
N PHE A 296 26.16 20.06 -2.55
CA PHE A 296 25.03 20.97 -2.42
C PHE A 296 24.49 21.00 -0.99
N VAL A 297 24.24 19.83 -0.39
CA VAL A 297 23.70 19.72 0.97
C VAL A 297 24.71 20.23 2.00
N SER A 298 26.00 19.93 1.81
CA SER A 298 27.07 20.42 2.69
C SER A 298 27.13 21.96 2.68
N THR A 299 27.15 22.56 1.49
CA THR A 299 27.14 24.01 1.29
C THR A 299 25.89 24.65 1.88
N TYR A 300 24.72 24.01 1.77
CA TYR A 300 23.48 24.51 2.36
C TYR A 300 23.59 24.68 3.89
N TYR A 301 24.11 23.66 4.59
CA TYR A 301 24.29 23.71 6.04
C TYR A 301 25.37 24.71 6.47
N GLU A 302 26.45 24.86 5.71
CA GLU A 302 27.47 25.89 5.93
C GLU A 302 26.86 27.30 5.85
N ARG A 303 26.07 27.59 4.80
CA ARG A 303 25.38 28.88 4.65
C ARG A 303 24.42 29.17 5.81
N LYS A 304 23.65 28.17 6.27
CA LYS A 304 22.71 28.32 7.41
C LYS A 304 23.43 28.55 8.74
N SER A 305 24.52 27.83 8.98
CA SER A 305 25.31 27.98 10.21
C SER A 305 26.04 29.34 10.28
N GLY A 306 26.57 29.83 9.16
CA GLY A 306 27.14 31.18 9.07
C GLY A 306 26.12 32.30 9.31
N LYS A 307 24.89 32.15 8.79
CA LYS A 307 23.78 33.09 9.08
C LYS A 307 23.40 33.12 10.56
N PHE A 308 23.45 31.97 11.24
CA PHE A 308 23.12 31.86 12.68
C PHE A 308 24.17 32.54 13.58
N GLN A 309 25.45 32.49 13.19
CA GLN A 309 26.52 33.20 13.92
C GLN A 309 26.38 34.72 13.75
N ALA A 310 26.09 35.21 12.54
CA ALA A 310 25.89 36.64 12.29
C ALA A 310 24.66 37.24 12.99
N SER A 311 23.59 36.47 13.19
CA SER A 311 22.37 36.93 13.90
C SER A 311 22.49 36.93 15.43
N ASN A 312 23.49 36.27 15.99
CA ASN A 312 23.76 36.25 17.44
C ASN A 312 24.78 37.31 17.87
N GLU A 313 25.41 37.99 16.90
CA GLU A 313 26.36 39.09 17.12
C GLU A 313 25.73 40.49 16.92
N SER A 314 24.43 40.56 16.61
CA SER A 314 23.61 41.79 16.47
C SER A 314 22.60 41.94 17.59
#